data_AF-A0A3M1YXQ6-F1
#
_entry.id   AF-A0A3M1YXQ6-F1
#
_cell.length_a   1.000
_cell.length_b   1.000
_cell.length_c   1.000
_cell.angle_alpha   90.00
_cell.angle_beta   90.00
_cell.angle_gamma   90.00
#
_symmetry.space_group_name_H-M   'P 1'
#
loop_
_entity.id
_entity.type
_entity.pdbx_description
1 polymer ?
#
loop_
_entity_poly.entity_id
_entity_poly.type
_entity_poly.pdbx_seq_one_letter_code
_entity_poly.pdbx_strand_id
1 'polypeptide(L)'
;MIEEAPVWSPDGLQIAYAAAQSNNPNQFDIYVRLADGTGTPTKITSEASGSDNRFPVFSPDGRYLAFASNRNGNYEIYIYEFATGQVWQVTDNLEDDFPYAWVN
;
A
#
# COMPACT_ATOMS: atom_id res chain seq x y z
N MET A 1 -0.36 -15.80 7.50
CA MET A 1 -0.64 -14.46 6.98
C MET A 1 -1.98 -14.50 6.28
N ILE A 2 -2.73 -13.41 6.35
CA ILE A 2 -3.85 -13.11 5.47
C ILE A 2 -3.29 -12.17 4.40
N GLU A 3 -3.61 -12.40 3.13
CA GLU A 3 -3.14 -11.61 1.99
C GLU A 3 -4.34 -11.24 1.12
N GLU A 4 -4.47 -9.98 0.73
CA GLU A 4 -5.63 -9.48 -0.02
C GLU A 4 -5.30 -8.33 -0.98
N ALA A 5 -6.28 -8.01 -1.83
CA ALA A 5 -6.25 -6.89 -2.77
C ALA A 5 -4.95 -6.78 -3.61
N PRO A 6 -4.53 -7.85 -4.31
CA PRO A 6 -3.34 -7.79 -5.13
C PRO A 6 -3.54 -6.86 -6.34
N VAL A 7 -2.53 -6.06 -6.65
CA VAL A 7 -2.47 -5.23 -7.86
C VAL A 7 -1.13 -5.43 -8.57
N TRP A 8 -1.18 -5.43 -9.90
CA TRP A 8 0.01 -5.54 -10.75
C TRP A 8 0.65 -4.17 -10.95
N SER A 9 1.98 -4.12 -10.99
CA SER A 9 2.69 -2.93 -11.47
C SER A 9 2.42 -2.72 -12.98
N PRO A 10 2.52 -1.49 -13.49
CA PRO A 10 2.23 -1.19 -14.91
C PRO A 10 3.14 -1.94 -15.89
N ASP A 11 4.39 -2.23 -15.48
CA ASP A 11 5.36 -3.01 -16.25
C ASP A 11 5.18 -4.54 -16.12
N GLY A 12 4.27 -4.99 -15.25
CA GLY A 12 3.99 -6.40 -14.98
C GLY A 12 5.08 -7.14 -14.20
N LEU A 13 6.11 -6.46 -13.70
CA LEU A 13 7.25 -7.08 -13.02
C LEU A 13 7.03 -7.30 -11.52
N GLN A 14 6.07 -6.60 -10.92
CA GLN A 14 5.82 -6.60 -9.49
C GLN A 14 4.33 -6.74 -9.16
N ILE A 15 4.06 -7.24 -7.96
CA ILE A 15 2.73 -7.30 -7.35
C ILE A 15 2.80 -6.58 -6.00
N ALA A 16 1.89 -5.62 -5.78
CA ALA A 16 1.63 -5.05 -4.47
C ALA A 16 0.37 -5.67 -3.86
N TYR A 17 0.36 -5.87 -2.55
CA TYR A 17 -0.75 -6.51 -1.85
C TYR A 17 -0.77 -6.09 -0.38
N ALA A 18 -1.94 -6.16 0.24
CA ALA A 18 -2.08 -5.97 1.68
C ALA A 18 -1.86 -7.33 2.38
N ALA A 19 -1.10 -7.36 3.48
CA ALA A 19 -0.94 -8.55 4.29
C ALA A 19 -0.99 -8.28 5.79
N ALA A 20 -1.61 -9.20 6.55
CA ALA A 20 -1.73 -9.15 8.00
C ALA A 20 -1.33 -10.49 8.64
N GLN A 21 -0.87 -10.45 9.88
CA GLN A 21 -0.63 -11.67 10.64
C GLN A 21 -1.97 -12.33 11.02
N SER A 22 -2.03 -13.66 10.99
CA SER A 22 -3.30 -14.38 11.25
C SER A 22 -3.80 -14.21 12.69
N ASN A 23 -2.93 -13.92 13.64
CA ASN A 23 -3.26 -13.58 15.03
C ASN A 23 -3.57 -12.09 15.24
N ASN A 24 -3.46 -11.26 14.20
CA ASN A 24 -3.78 -9.84 14.21
C ASN A 24 -4.36 -9.40 12.85
N PRO A 25 -5.57 -9.89 12.51
CA PRO A 25 -6.14 -9.76 11.17
C PRO A 25 -6.67 -8.36 10.84
N ASN A 26 -6.54 -7.40 11.75
CA ASN A 26 -7.05 -6.03 11.59
C ASN A 26 -5.94 -5.00 11.36
N GLN A 27 -4.70 -5.45 11.19
CA GLN A 27 -3.53 -4.59 10.96
C GLN A 27 -2.81 -5.08 9.72
N PHE A 28 -3.25 -4.57 8.56
CA PHE A 28 -2.58 -4.83 7.30
C PHE A 28 -1.42 -3.85 7.07
N ASP A 29 -0.41 -4.38 6.41
CA ASP A 29 0.68 -3.63 5.83
C ASP A 29 0.72 -3.87 4.33
N ILE A 30 1.27 -2.90 3.59
CA ILE A 30 1.47 -3.07 2.15
C ILE A 30 2.82 -3.71 1.89
N TYR A 31 2.79 -4.78 1.11
CA TYR A 31 3.97 -5.50 0.63
C TYR A 31 4.05 -5.40 -0.90
N VAL A 32 5.27 -5.41 -1.41
CA VAL A 32 5.59 -5.49 -2.84
C VAL A 32 6.56 -6.64 -3.07
N ARG A 33 6.35 -7.41 -4.14
CA ARG A 33 7.26 -8.51 -4.52
C ARG A 33 7.38 -8.65 -6.02
N LEU A 34 8.43 -9.35 -6.48
CA LEU A 34 8.57 -9.75 -7.87
C LEU A 34 7.45 -10.71 -8.28
N ALA A 35 6.88 -10.47 -9.47
CA ALA A 35 5.77 -11.24 -10.00
C ALA A 35 6.16 -12.66 -10.43
N ASP A 36 7.44 -12.91 -10.72
CA ASP A 36 7.97 -14.25 -11.03
C ASP A 36 8.11 -15.15 -9.79
N GLY A 37 7.76 -14.64 -8.61
CA GLY A 37 7.82 -15.35 -7.35
C GLY A 37 9.19 -15.40 -6.70
N THR A 38 10.23 -14.87 -7.35
CA THR A 38 11.59 -14.79 -6.80
C THR A 38 11.73 -13.65 -5.79
N GLY A 39 12.82 -13.68 -5.01
CA GLY A 39 13.10 -12.66 -3.99
C GLY A 39 12.20 -12.72 -2.74
N THR A 40 12.41 -11.80 -1.82
CA THR A 40 11.63 -11.65 -0.59
C THR A 40 10.69 -10.45 -0.72
N PRO A 41 9.41 -10.56 -0.32
CA PRO A 41 8.52 -9.41 -0.30
C PRO A 41 9.07 -8.27 0.57
N THR A 42 8.99 -7.05 0.05
CA THR A 42 9.36 -5.83 0.77
C THR A 42 8.12 -5.18 1.37
N LYS A 43 8.13 -4.98 2.69
CA LYS A 43 7.12 -4.17 3.39
C LYS A 43 7.42 -2.69 3.15
N ILE A 44 6.45 -1.92 2.66
CA ILE A 44 6.63 -0.49 2.34
C ILE A 44 5.97 0.46 3.36
N THR A 45 5.18 -0.06 4.31
CA THR A 45 4.49 0.73 5.35
C THR A 45 5.14 0.54 6.73
N SER A 46 6.23 1.25 7.04
CA SER A 46 6.98 1.08 8.32
C SER A 46 6.60 2.05 9.45
N GLU A 47 5.85 3.11 9.15
CA GLU A 47 5.91 4.36 9.94
C GLU A 47 4.96 4.43 11.15
N ALA A 48 4.10 3.43 11.40
CA ALA A 48 3.23 3.43 12.57
C ALA A 48 2.86 2.01 13.03
N SER A 49 3.13 1.70 14.29
CA SER A 49 2.63 0.47 14.92
C SER A 49 1.12 0.58 15.13
N GLY A 50 0.36 -0.39 14.63
CA GLY A 50 -1.08 -0.50 14.91
C GLY A 50 -2.01 0.09 13.84
N SER A 51 -1.47 0.71 12.79
CA SER A 51 -2.27 1.19 11.65
C SER A 51 -2.68 0.06 10.73
N ASP A 52 -3.82 0.24 10.08
CA ASP A 52 -4.34 -0.61 9.02
C ASP A 52 -4.08 0.06 7.67
N ASN A 53 -3.31 -0.59 6.79
CA ASN A 53 -2.94 -0.08 5.48
C ASN A 53 -3.50 -1.00 4.38
N ARG A 54 -4.30 -0.45 3.47
CA ARG A 54 -5.08 -1.24 2.50
C ARG A 54 -5.12 -0.61 1.11
N PHE A 55 -5.70 -1.37 0.18
CA PHE A 55 -6.05 -0.92 -1.17
C PHE A 55 -4.87 -0.30 -1.93
N PRO A 56 -3.79 -1.05 -2.16
CA PRO A 56 -2.65 -0.53 -2.92
C PRO A 56 -3.04 -0.27 -4.37
N VAL A 57 -2.55 0.83 -4.96
CA VAL A 57 -2.76 1.18 -6.37
C VAL A 57 -1.48 1.81 -6.95
N PHE A 58 -0.92 1.18 -7.98
CA PHE A 58 0.24 1.73 -8.70
C PHE A 58 -0.14 2.94 -9.54
N SER A 59 0.76 3.93 -9.55
CA SER A 59 0.77 5.00 -10.54
C SER A 59 1.07 4.45 -11.94
N PRO A 60 0.60 5.10 -13.03
CA PRO A 60 0.75 4.57 -14.39
C PRO A 60 2.21 4.50 -14.85
N ASP A 61 3.07 5.35 -14.29
CA ASP A 61 4.51 5.36 -14.54
C ASP A 61 5.32 4.44 -13.60
N GLY A 62 4.65 3.78 -12.65
CA GLY A 62 5.25 2.85 -11.69
C GLY A 62 6.13 3.52 -10.63
N ARG A 63 6.24 4.86 -10.58
CA ARG A 63 7.13 5.56 -9.63
C ARG A 63 6.55 5.64 -8.22
N TYR A 64 5.23 5.54 -8.12
CA TYR A 64 4.47 5.69 -6.88
C TYR A 64 3.48 4.54 -6.66
N LEU A 65 3.18 4.30 -5.39
CA LEU A 65 2.05 3.47 -4.95
C LEU A 65 1.17 4.29 -4.01
N ALA A 66 -0.09 4.45 -4.36
CA ALA A 66 -1.10 4.99 -3.45
C ALA A 66 -1.66 3.86 -2.56
N PHE A 67 -1.99 4.16 -1.32
CA PHE A 67 -2.67 3.23 -0.40
C PHE A 67 -3.49 4.01 0.63
N ALA A 68 -4.51 3.38 1.21
CA ALA A 68 -5.27 3.96 2.31
C ALA A 68 -4.62 3.58 3.65
N SER A 69 -4.55 4.51 4.60
CA SER A 69 -4.05 4.24 5.96
C SER A 69 -4.88 4.96 7.00
N ASN A 70 -5.28 4.24 8.07
CA ASN A 70 -6.03 4.83 9.18
C ASN A 70 -5.15 5.45 10.29
N ARG A 71 -3.87 5.69 10.02
CA ARG A 71 -2.87 6.05 11.05
C ARG A 71 -3.15 7.34 11.80
N ASN A 72 -4.03 8.20 11.26
CA ASN A 72 -4.42 9.47 11.85
C ASN A 72 -5.88 9.50 12.36
N GLY A 73 -6.57 8.37 12.42
CA GLY A 73 -7.90 8.23 13.04
C GLY A 73 -8.99 7.70 12.09
N ASN A 74 -8.95 8.12 10.83
CA ASN A 74 -9.77 7.68 9.71
C ASN A 74 -8.86 7.30 8.53
N TYR A 75 -9.38 6.57 7.54
CA TYR A 75 -8.61 6.24 6.36
C TYR A 75 -8.31 7.49 5.54
N GLU A 76 -7.03 7.67 5.24
CA GLU A 76 -6.56 8.75 4.38
C GLU A 76 -5.68 8.17 3.27
N ILE A 77 -5.57 8.88 2.15
CA ILE A 77 -4.72 8.47 1.04
C ILE A 77 -3.28 8.85 1.34
N TYR A 78 -2.39 7.87 1.24
CA TYR A 78 -0.95 8.03 1.31
C TYR A 78 -0.31 7.61 -0.01
N ILE A 79 0.83 8.22 -0.32
CA ILE A 79 1.67 7.84 -1.45
C ILE A 79 3.03 7.38 -0.93
N TYR A 80 3.49 6.24 -1.45
CA TYR A 80 4.86 5.74 -1.35
C TYR A 80 5.62 6.02 -2.66
N GLU A 81 6.83 6.55 -2.57
CA GLU A 81 7.73 6.73 -3.71
C GLU A 81 8.83 5.67 -3.72
N PHE A 82 8.90 4.86 -4.78
CA PHE A 82 9.83 3.74 -4.87
C PHE A 82 11.31 4.17 -4.89
N ALA A 83 11.61 5.34 -5.46
CA ALA A 83 12.99 5.80 -5.61
C ALA A 83 13.64 6.19 -4.27
N THR A 84 12.85 6.72 -3.34
CA THR A 84 13.34 7.30 -2.08
C THR A 84 12.89 6.51 -0.85
N GLY A 85 11.87 5.68 -1.00
CA GLY A 85 11.20 5.01 0.11
C GLY A 85 10.34 5.95 0.97
N GLN A 86 10.11 7.19 0.51
CA GLN A 86 9.33 8.17 1.26
C GLN A 86 7.83 7.88 1.19
N VAL A 87 7.14 8.22 2.27
CA VAL A 87 5.68 8.16 2.39
C VAL A 87 5.16 9.54 2.79
N TRP A 88 4.10 10.02 2.14
CA TRP A 88 3.40 11.23 2.56
C TRP A 88 1.88 11.08 2.44
N GLN A 89 1.16 11.81 3.29
CA GLN A 89 -0.29 11.91 3.28
C GLN A 89 -0.74 12.89 2.18
N VAL A 90 -1.82 12.56 1.49
CA VAL A 90 -2.40 13.37 0.40
C VAL A 90 -3.70 14.05 0.83
N THR A 91 -4.54 13.33 1.56
CA THR A 91 -5.84 13.80 2.05
C THR A 91 -5.82 13.90 3.57
N ASP A 92 -6.53 14.87 4.13
CA ASP A 92 -6.65 15.07 5.59
C ASP A 92 -7.99 15.75 5.88
N ASN A 93 -9.01 14.94 6.11
CA ASN A 93 -10.34 15.41 6.48
C ASN A 93 -11.01 14.45 7.48
N LEU A 94 -12.33 14.59 7.70
CA LEU A 94 -13.04 13.82 8.72
C LEU A 94 -13.66 12.51 8.17
N GLU A 95 -13.60 12.30 6.86
CA GLU A 95 -14.21 11.16 6.17
C GLU A 95 -13.13 10.16 5.74
N ASP A 96 -13.52 8.90 5.53
CA ASP A 96 -12.61 7.91 4.99
C ASP A 96 -12.34 8.14 3.49
N ASP A 97 -11.06 8.24 3.12
CA ASP A 97 -10.58 8.36 1.75
C ASP A 97 -9.81 7.11 1.30
N PHE A 98 -10.11 6.66 0.07
CA PHE A 98 -9.52 5.46 -0.52
C PHE A 98 -9.01 5.73 -1.94
N PRO A 99 -7.80 5.26 -2.30
CA PRO A 99 -7.34 5.35 -3.68
C PRO A 99 -8.03 4.28 -4.53
N TYR A 100 -8.60 4.69 -5.66
CA TYR A 100 -9.22 3.77 -6.63
C TYR A 100 -8.38 3.59 -7.89
N ALA A 101 -7.90 4.68 -8.46
CA ALA A 101 -7.10 4.70 -9.68
C ALA A 101 -6.31 6.00 -9.76
N TRP A 102 -5.22 5.96 -10.52
CA TRP A 102 -4.56 7.16 -11.01
C TRP A 102 -5.19 7.52 -12.35
N VAL A 103 -5.57 8.78 -12.53
CA VAL A 103 -6.10 9.31 -13.79
C VAL A 103 -5.06 10.21 -14.45
N ASN A 104 -5.00 10.16 -15.78
CA ASN A 104 -4.18 11.07 -16.59
C ASN A 104 -4.99 12.31 -16.98
#